data_AF-A0AAW0B5Y3-F1
#
_entry.id   AF-A0AAW0B5Y3-F1
#
_cell.length_a   1.000
_cell.length_b   1.000
_cell.length_c   1.000
_cell.angle_alpha   90.00
_cell.angle_beta   90.00
_cell.angle_gamma   90.00
#
_symmetry.space_group_name_H-M   'P 1'
#
loop_
_entity.id
_entity.type
_entity.pdbx_description
1 polymer ?
#
loop_
_entity_poly.entity_id
_entity_poly.type
_entity_poly.pdbx_seq_one_letter_code
_entity_poly.pdbx_strand_id
1 'polypeptide(L)'
;EFCHLVRRSVIDEDTLLAIDDTVAKFHQTREIFRLIRPDGFSLPRQHSMVHYRPLIEAFAAPNGLCSSITESKHIKAVQKPYRRSSRNKPLGQILLTNQRLDKLGAARVDFTARGMLSGALLPLP
;
A
#
# COMPACT_ATOMS: atom_id res chain seq x y z
N GLU A 1 11.41 -15.68 5.67
CA GLU A 1 11.41 -15.45 7.13
C GLU A 1 10.67 -14.20 7.58
N PHE A 2 11.26 -12.99 7.60
CA PHE A 2 10.61 -11.79 8.16
C PHE A 2 9.14 -11.58 7.72
N CYS A 3 8.87 -11.59 6.41
CA CYS A 3 7.52 -11.39 5.86
C CYS A 3 6.50 -12.43 6.33
N HIS A 4 6.93 -13.65 6.69
CA HIS A 4 6.04 -14.68 7.23
C HIS A 4 5.74 -14.44 8.71
N LEU A 5 6.71 -13.99 9.50
CA LEU A 5 6.54 -13.68 10.92
C LEU A 5 5.57 -12.51 11.12
N VAL A 6 5.75 -11.41 10.40
CA VAL A 6 4.90 -10.21 10.52
C VAL A 6 3.49 -10.38 9.92
N ARG A 7 3.19 -11.51 9.29
CA ARG A 7 1.88 -11.86 8.72
C ARG A 7 1.14 -12.94 9.50
N ARG A 8 1.67 -13.36 10.66
CA ARG A 8 0.96 -14.31 11.53
C ARG A 8 -0.30 -13.64 12.08
N SER A 9 -1.36 -14.43 12.22
CA SER A 9 -2.62 -14.00 12.84
C SER A 9 -2.47 -13.75 14.34
N VAL A 10 -1.47 -14.39 14.97
CA VAL A 10 -1.11 -14.25 16.38
C VAL A 10 0.38 -13.99 16.45
N ILE A 11 0.78 -12.97 17.20
CA ILE A 11 2.17 -12.61 17.45
C ILE A 11 2.37 -12.63 18.97
N ASP A 12 3.20 -13.55 19.42
CA ASP A 12 3.67 -13.68 20.81
C ASP A 12 5.08 -13.07 20.94
N GLU A 13 5.60 -13.05 22.18
CA GLU A 13 6.94 -12.54 22.48
C GLU A 13 8.03 -13.28 21.69
N ASP A 14 7.91 -14.59 21.53
CA ASP A 14 8.84 -15.39 20.73
C ASP A 14 8.85 -14.96 19.26
N THR A 15 7.68 -14.66 18.69
CA THR A 15 7.57 -14.13 17.33
C THR A 15 8.18 -12.73 17.22
N LEU A 16 8.06 -11.87 18.24
CA LEU A 16 8.72 -10.55 18.26
C LEU A 16 10.24 -10.68 18.28
N LEU A 17 10.78 -11.59 19.10
CA LEU A 17 12.21 -11.89 19.12
C LEU A 17 12.69 -12.41 17.76
N ALA A 18 11.94 -13.33 17.14
CA ALA A 18 12.26 -13.83 15.81
C ALA A 18 12.21 -12.74 14.73
N ILE A 19 11.31 -11.75 14.87
CA ILE A 19 11.27 -10.58 13.97
C ILE A 19 12.56 -9.78 14.11
N ASP A 20 12.98 -9.44 15.33
CA ASP A 20 14.21 -8.68 15.57
C ASP A 20 15.45 -9.44 15.05
N ASP A 21 15.54 -10.74 15.32
CA ASP A 21 16.63 -11.61 14.84
C ASP A 21 16.70 -11.66 13.31
N THR A 22 15.54 -11.78 12.64
CA THR A 22 15.51 -11.82 11.18
C THR A 22 15.88 -10.48 10.55
N VAL A 23 15.53 -9.35 11.18
CA VAL A 23 15.97 -8.01 10.75
C VAL A 23 17.48 -7.85 10.96
N ALA A 24 18.01 -8.28 12.10
CA ALA A 24 19.45 -8.23 12.39
C ALA A 24 20.25 -9.07 11.39
N LYS A 25 19.82 -10.31 11.13
CA LYS A 25 20.42 -11.20 10.14
C LYS A 25 20.36 -10.61 8.73
N PHE A 26 19.26 -9.94 8.38
CA PHE A 26 19.14 -9.25 7.11
C PHE A 26 20.14 -8.10 6.99
N HIS A 27 20.30 -7.28 8.04
CA HIS A 27 21.27 -6.19 8.06
C HIS A 27 22.73 -6.67 8.01
N GLN A 28 23.05 -7.82 8.60
CA GLN A 28 24.38 -8.41 8.48
C GLN A 28 24.64 -8.94 7.07
N THR A 29 23.70 -9.70 6.51
CA THR A 29 23.89 -10.37 5.22
C THR A 29 23.87 -9.40 4.04
N ARG A 30 23.11 -8.30 4.11
CA ARG A 30 23.04 -7.32 3.01
C ARG A 30 24.37 -6.61 2.73
N GLU A 31 25.31 -6.58 3.68
CA GLU A 31 26.61 -5.92 3.49
C GLU A 31 27.43 -6.54 2.36
N ILE A 32 27.15 -7.79 1.98
CA ILE A 32 27.75 -8.42 0.80
C ILE A 32 27.47 -7.63 -0.49
N PHE A 33 26.34 -6.92 -0.58
CA PHE A 33 26.00 -6.11 -1.75
C PHE A 33 26.87 -4.86 -1.91
N ARG A 34 27.62 -4.46 -0.87
CA ARG A 34 28.56 -3.34 -0.95
C ARG A 34 29.67 -3.60 -1.98
N LEU A 35 29.96 -4.88 -2.27
CA LEU A 35 30.89 -5.30 -3.32
C LEU A 35 30.44 -4.86 -4.73
N ILE A 36 29.13 -4.77 -4.97
CA ILE A 36 28.54 -4.41 -6.27
C ILE A 36 28.00 -2.96 -6.25
N ARG A 37 27.74 -2.40 -5.06
CA ARG A 37 27.26 -1.03 -4.81
C ARG A 37 28.17 -0.33 -3.79
N PRO A 38 29.38 0.11 -4.18
CA PRO A 38 30.36 0.69 -3.27
C PRO A 38 29.93 2.06 -2.70
N ASP A 39 29.18 2.85 -3.47
CA ASP A 39 28.64 4.16 -3.03
C ASP A 39 27.44 4.01 -2.06
N GLY A 40 27.09 2.78 -1.71
CA GLY A 40 25.98 2.44 -0.84
C GLY A 40 24.74 1.94 -1.59
N PHE A 41 23.86 1.32 -0.81
CA PHE A 41 22.56 0.82 -1.28
C PHE A 41 21.49 1.24 -0.27
N SER A 42 20.76 2.30 -0.59
CA SER A 42 19.52 2.63 0.11
C SER A 42 18.39 1.86 -0.56
N LEU A 43 17.73 1.00 0.21
CA LEU A 43 16.59 0.23 -0.24
C LEU A 43 15.35 0.76 0.50
N PRO A 44 14.60 1.71 -0.10
CA PRO A 44 13.56 2.47 0.60
C PRO A 44 12.50 1.58 1.27
N ARG A 45 12.19 0.43 0.68
CA ARG A 45 11.21 -0.51 1.23
C ARG A 45 11.70 -1.29 2.44
N GLN A 46 13.02 -1.44 2.61
CA GLN A 46 13.61 -2.20 3.72
C GLN A 46 13.74 -1.38 5.00
N HIS A 47 13.77 -0.05 4.91
CA HIS A 47 13.82 0.82 6.09
C HIS A 47 12.61 0.64 7.00
N SER A 48 11.45 0.26 6.45
CA SER A 48 10.25 0.02 7.26
C SER A 48 10.38 -1.15 8.24
N MET A 49 11.30 -2.10 7.98
CA MET A 49 11.41 -3.35 8.74
C MET A 49 11.73 -3.13 10.22
N VAL A 50 12.60 -2.16 10.55
CA VAL A 50 12.98 -1.85 11.94
C VAL A 50 11.84 -1.25 12.77
N HIS A 51 10.78 -0.76 12.10
CA HIS A 51 9.64 -0.18 12.76
C HIS A 51 8.53 -1.20 13.04
N TYR A 52 8.62 -2.44 12.55
CA TYR A 52 7.53 -3.39 12.71
C TYR A 52 7.28 -3.77 14.17
N ARG A 53 8.31 -4.09 14.94
CA ARG A 53 8.15 -4.43 16.36
C ARG A 53 7.43 -3.32 17.16
N PRO A 54 7.92 -2.07 17.19
CA PRO A 54 7.23 -1.02 17.95
C PRO A 54 5.83 -0.72 17.41
N LEU A 55 5.59 -0.89 16.10
CA LEU A 55 4.25 -0.76 15.53
C LEU A 55 3.31 -1.91 15.93
N ILE A 56 3.82 -3.14 16.04
CA ILE A 56 3.04 -4.30 16.51
C ILE A 56 2.67 -4.11 17.98
N GLU A 57 3.62 -3.69 18.81
CA GLU A 57 3.39 -3.42 20.24
C GLU A 57 2.42 -2.24 20.45
N ALA A 58 2.54 -1.16 19.67
CA ALA A 58 1.69 0.02 19.81
C ALA A 58 0.27 -0.13 19.25
N PHE A 59 0.11 -0.87 18.14
CA PHE A 59 -1.14 -0.88 17.38
C PHE A 59 -1.78 -2.26 17.25
N ALA A 60 -1.14 -3.31 17.79
CA ALA A 60 -1.53 -4.70 17.58
C ALA A 60 -1.75 -4.96 16.09
N ALA A 61 -0.70 -5.33 15.36
CA ALA A 61 -0.82 -5.56 13.92
C ALA A 61 -0.86 -7.05 13.54
N PRO A 62 -1.98 -7.76 13.76
CA PRO A 62 -2.32 -8.94 12.98
C PRO A 62 -3.10 -8.49 11.74
N ASN A 63 -2.63 -8.91 10.56
CA ASN A 63 -3.37 -9.00 9.30
C ASN A 63 -4.45 -7.93 9.03
N GLY A 64 -4.07 -6.66 8.83
CA GLY A 64 -5.07 -5.67 8.37
C GLY A 64 -4.70 -4.19 8.44
N LEU A 65 -3.63 -3.82 9.14
CA LEU A 65 -3.22 -2.42 9.32
C LEU A 65 -1.76 -2.18 8.90
N CYS A 66 -1.30 -2.85 7.85
CA CYS A 66 -0.03 -2.49 7.22
C CYS A 66 -0.16 -1.15 6.49
N SER A 67 0.89 -0.33 6.53
CA SER A 67 0.97 0.91 5.72
C SER A 67 0.67 0.67 4.24
N SER A 68 0.84 -0.55 3.72
CA SER A 68 0.43 -0.92 2.37
C SER A 68 -1.06 -0.70 2.07
N ILE A 69 -1.96 -0.81 3.06
CA ILE A 69 -3.41 -0.63 2.85
C ILE A 69 -3.74 0.86 2.73
N THR A 70 -3.23 1.67 3.65
CA THR A 70 -3.39 3.13 3.59
C THR A 70 -2.64 3.71 2.39
N GLU A 71 -1.46 3.21 2.07
CA GLU A 71 -0.69 3.59 0.88
C GLU A 71 -1.41 3.19 -0.40
N SER A 72 -2.03 2.01 -0.47
CA SER A 72 -2.85 1.59 -1.63
C SER A 72 -4.05 2.53 -1.84
N LYS A 73 -4.73 2.94 -0.76
CA LYS A 73 -5.78 3.95 -0.81
C LYS A 73 -5.22 5.32 -1.22
N HIS A 74 -4.08 5.73 -0.67
CA HIS A 74 -3.39 6.99 -0.98
C HIS A 74 -2.97 7.07 -2.45
N ILE A 75 -2.51 5.97 -3.06
CA ILE A 75 -2.23 5.90 -4.50
C ILE A 75 -3.48 6.26 -5.32
N LYS A 76 -4.64 5.67 -4.97
CA LYS A 76 -5.89 5.89 -5.71
C LYS A 76 -6.49 7.28 -5.45
N ALA A 77 -6.50 7.73 -4.20
CA ALA A 77 -7.16 8.97 -3.79
C ALA A 77 -6.29 10.23 -3.97
N VAL A 78 -4.96 10.09 -4.01
CA VAL A 78 -4.05 11.24 -4.04
C VAL A 78 -3.09 11.15 -5.22
N GLN A 79 -2.26 10.11 -5.32
CA GLN A 79 -1.20 10.08 -6.33
C GLN A 79 -1.75 10.07 -7.76
N LYS A 80 -2.75 9.23 -8.06
CA LYS A 80 -3.36 9.15 -9.39
C LYS A 80 -4.08 10.46 -9.78
N PRO A 81 -4.95 11.06 -8.93
CA PRO A 81 -5.54 12.36 -9.21
C PRO A 81 -4.51 13.49 -9.34
N TYR A 82 -3.49 13.52 -8.48
CA TYR A 82 -2.42 14.52 -8.55
C TYR A 82 -1.70 14.47 -9.90
N ARG A 83 -1.37 13.28 -10.39
CA ARG A 83 -0.75 13.10 -11.73
C ARG A 83 -1.60 13.67 -12.87
N ARG A 84 -2.93 13.64 -12.74
CA ARG A 84 -3.90 14.16 -13.72
C ARG A 84 -4.18 15.66 -13.56
N SER A 85 -3.82 16.25 -12.42
CA SER A 85 -4.05 17.67 -12.14
C SER A 85 -3.07 18.56 -12.90
N SER A 86 -3.40 19.85 -13.03
CA SER A 86 -2.48 20.86 -13.59
C SER A 86 -1.30 21.20 -12.68
N ARG A 87 -1.22 20.60 -11.48
CA ARG A 87 -0.23 20.87 -10.41
C ARG A 87 -0.26 22.29 -9.84
N ASN A 88 -1.03 23.21 -10.40
CA ASN A 88 -1.28 24.53 -9.82
C ASN A 88 -2.48 24.46 -8.86
N LYS A 89 -2.24 24.69 -7.56
CA LYS A 89 -3.23 24.54 -6.48
C LYS A 89 -4.02 23.21 -6.60
N PRO A 90 -3.33 22.06 -6.58
CA PRO A 90 -3.89 20.78 -7.03
C PRO A 90 -4.94 20.19 -6.09
N LEU A 91 -4.99 20.61 -4.82
CA LEU A 91 -5.87 20.02 -3.81
C LEU A 91 -7.35 20.05 -4.23
N GLY A 92 -7.85 21.19 -4.70
CA GLY A 92 -9.24 21.30 -5.16
C GLY A 92 -9.54 20.40 -6.36
N GLN A 93 -8.57 20.25 -7.27
CA GLN A 93 -8.71 19.37 -8.44
C GLN A 93 -8.72 17.88 -8.05
N ILE A 94 -7.89 17.49 -7.07
CA ILE A 94 -7.86 16.13 -6.52
C ILE A 94 -9.20 15.79 -5.88
N LEU A 95 -9.73 16.69 -5.04
CA LEU A 95 -11.02 16.50 -4.37
C LEU A 95 -12.18 16.36 -5.37
N LEU A 96 -12.25 17.24 -6.37
CA LEU A 96 -13.26 17.16 -7.43
C LEU A 96 -13.14 15.87 -8.25
N THR A 97 -11.91 15.43 -8.53
CA THR A 97 -11.66 14.18 -9.27
C THR A 97 -12.15 12.98 -8.47
N ASN A 98 -11.83 12.91 -7.18
CA ASN A 98 -12.30 11.84 -6.29
C ASN A 98 -13.84 11.82 -6.23
N GLN A 99 -14.46 12.98 -6.02
CA GLN A 99 -15.92 13.09 -5.99
C GLN A 99 -16.58 12.60 -7.29
N ARG A 100 -16.02 12.94 -8.46
CA ARG A 100 -16.53 12.46 -9.75
C ARG A 100 -16.39 10.95 -9.90
N LEU A 101 -15.24 10.39 -9.52
CA LEU A 101 -15.02 8.94 -9.57
C LEU A 101 -15.96 8.18 -8.64
N ASP A 102 -16.20 8.70 -7.44
CA ASP A 102 -17.13 8.09 -6.47
C ASP A 102 -18.57 8.13 -7.01
N LYS A 103 -19.01 9.26 -7.58
CA LYS A 103 -20.33 9.38 -8.22
C LYS A 103 -20.49 8.42 -9.40
N LEU A 104 -19.48 8.29 -10.26
CA LEU A 104 -19.50 7.32 -11.36
C LEU A 104 -19.54 5.88 -10.86
N GLY A 105 -18.81 5.57 -9.79
CA GLY A 105 -18.86 4.27 -9.12
C GLY A 105 -20.27 3.95 -8.60
N ALA A 106 -20.89 4.88 -7.88
CA ALA A 106 -22.25 4.73 -7.38
C ALA A 106 -23.29 4.57 -8.51
N ALA A 107 -23.21 5.41 -9.54
CA ALA A 107 -24.09 5.32 -10.70
C ALA A 107 -23.95 3.98 -11.44
N ARG A 108 -22.72 3.47 -11.59
CA ARG A 108 -22.48 2.15 -12.20
C ARG A 108 -23.15 1.04 -11.40
N VAL A 109 -23.06 1.06 -10.07
CA VAL A 109 -23.71 0.07 -9.20
C VAL A 109 -25.24 0.14 -9.35
N ASP A 110 -25.81 1.33 -9.30
CA ASP A 110 -27.26 1.54 -9.48
C ASP A 110 -27.76 1.06 -10.86
N PHE A 111 -27.07 1.44 -11.94
CA PHE A 111 -27.44 1.02 -13.30
C PHE A 111 -27.25 -0.49 -13.51
N THR A 112 -26.25 -1.10 -12.88
CA THR A 112 -26.08 -2.57 -12.92
C THR A 112 -27.24 -3.27 -12.22
N ALA A 113 -27.63 -2.79 -11.03
CA ALA A 113 -28.74 -3.38 -10.26
C ALA A 113 -30.08 -3.28 -11.00
N ARG A 114 -30.26 -2.23 -11.82
CA ARG A 114 -31.44 -2.05 -12.67
C ARG A 114 -31.37 -2.81 -14.01
N GLY A 115 -30.31 -3.57 -14.27
CA GLY A 115 -30.10 -4.28 -15.54
C GLY A 115 -29.83 -3.37 -16.75
N MET A 116 -29.57 -2.07 -16.53
CA MET A 116 -29.40 -1.08 -17.61
C MET A 116 -28.06 -1.21 -18.33
N LEU A 117 -27.10 -1.95 -17.75
CA LEU A 117 -25.79 -2.21 -18.34
C LEU A 117 -25.69 -3.62 -18.96
N SER A 118 -26.80 -4.36 -18.97
CA SER A 118 -26.91 -5.74 -19.45
C SER A 118 -27.59 -5.75 -20.83
N GLY A 119 -26.91 -5.26 -21.86
CA GLY A 119 -27.45 -5.22 -23.22
C GLY A 119 -26.35 -5.37 -24.26
N ALA A 120 -26.72 -5.87 -25.45
CA ALA A 120 -25.80 -5.88 -26.59
C ALA A 120 -25.42 -4.43 -26.91
N LEU A 121 -24.11 -4.14 -27.01
CA LEU A 121 -23.65 -2.87 -27.54
C LEU A 121 -24.29 -2.68 -28.91
N LEU A 122 -24.95 -1.54 -29.12
CA LEU A 122 -25.42 -1.17 -30.45
C LEU A 122 -24.24 -1.33 -31.42
N PRO A 123 -24.43 -1.98 -32.59
CA PRO A 123 -23.37 -2.07 -33.57
C PRO A 123 -22.90 -0.65 -33.88
N LEU A 124 -21.58 -0.43 -33.75
CA LEU A 124 -20.98 0.84 -34.14
C LEU A 124 -21.32 1.09 -35.62
N PRO A 125 -21.70 2.33 -36.00
CA PRO A 125 -21.91 2.68 -37.40
C PRO A 125 -20.61 2.57 -38.20
#